data_AF-A0A412EZG0-F1
#
_entry.id   AF-A0A412EZG0-F1
#
_cell.length_a   1.000
_cell.length_b   1.000
_cell.length_c   1.000
_cell.angle_alpha   90.00
_cell.angle_beta   90.00
_cell.angle_gamma   90.00
#
_symmetry.space_group_name_H-M   'P 1'
#
loop_
_entity.id
_entity.type
_entity.pdbx_description
1 polymer ?
#
loop_
_entity_poly.entity_id
_entity_poly.type
_entity_poly.pdbx_seq_one_letter_code
_entity_poly.pdbx_strand_id
1 'polypeptide(L)'
;MIVSRIAEYKQVDTKTEEYTVTIPPEYDEEGNIISEEHEETRTREVPVMGMVYRDMTAEEISEAEKLQAEMPEPEPTPEERLDTLETTTDDVVLMLAELIGGEK
;
A
#
# COMPACT_ATOMS: atom_id res chain seq x y z
N MET A 1 -19.44 10.73 12.27
CA MET A 1 -19.42 10.37 10.84
C MET A 1 -17.96 10.10 10.50
N ILE A 2 -17.59 8.84 10.32
CA ILE A 2 -16.24 8.47 9.88
C ILE A 2 -16.14 8.91 8.43
N VAL A 3 -15.26 9.87 8.13
CA VAL A 3 -15.03 10.32 6.75
C VAL A 3 -13.97 9.39 6.17
N SER A 4 -14.41 8.34 5.49
CA SER A 4 -13.52 7.42 4.78
C SER A 4 -13.04 8.10 3.49
N ARG A 5 -11.72 8.23 3.34
CA ARG A 5 -11.08 8.81 2.15
C ARG A 5 -10.34 7.74 1.37
N ILE A 6 -10.48 7.76 0.06
CA ILE A 6 -9.73 6.89 -0.85
C ILE A 6 -8.55 7.65 -1.44
N ALA A 7 -7.37 7.03 -1.42
CA ALA A 7 -6.17 7.56 -2.07
C ALA A 7 -6.17 7.11 -3.53
N GLU A 8 -6.06 8.06 -4.46
CA GLU A 8 -5.97 7.81 -5.89
C GLU A 8 -4.64 8.33 -6.43
N TYR A 9 -3.97 7.56 -7.28
CA TYR A 9 -2.75 8.00 -7.94
C TYR A 9 -3.10 8.62 -9.30
N LYS A 10 -2.96 9.93 -9.44
CA LYS A 10 -3.37 10.70 -10.62
C LYS A 10 -2.31 11.75 -10.98
N GLN A 11 -2.42 12.31 -12.18
CA GLN A 11 -1.58 13.46 -12.55
C GLN A 11 -1.97 14.64 -11.67
N VAL A 12 -1.01 15.15 -10.91
CA VAL A 12 -1.18 16.30 -10.02
C VAL A 12 -0.59 17.57 -10.61
N ASP A 13 0.40 17.44 -11.49
CA ASP A 13 1.09 18.59 -12.09
C ASP A 13 1.77 18.20 -13.41
N THR A 14 2.39 19.17 -14.07
CA THR A 14 3.29 19.00 -15.21
C THR A 14 4.62 19.70 -14.94
N LYS A 15 5.72 18.96 -15.12
CA LYS A 15 7.08 19.50 -14.98
C LYS A 15 7.72 19.64 -16.35
N THR A 16 8.24 20.81 -16.66
CA THR A 16 9.13 21.00 -17.81
C THR A 16 10.51 20.41 -17.47
N GLU A 17 11.00 19.52 -18.33
CA GLU A 17 12.31 18.88 -18.19
C GLU A 17 13.12 19.13 -19.46
N GLU A 18 14.36 19.58 -19.28
CA GLU A 18 15.35 19.70 -20.35
C GLU A 18 16.06 18.36 -20.55
N TYR A 19 16.24 17.98 -21.81
CA TYR A 19 16.98 16.78 -22.19
C TYR A 19 17.88 17.07 -23.38
N THR A 20 19.05 16.44 -23.42
CA THR A 20 19.96 16.51 -24.56
C THR A 20 19.63 15.42 -25.56
N VAL A 21 19.67 15.78 -26.84
CA VAL A 21 19.55 14.84 -27.95
C VAL A 21 20.79 14.96 -28.82
N THR A 22 21.45 13.84 -29.08
CA THR A 22 22.54 13.77 -30.04
C THR A 22 21.96 13.76 -31.45
N ILE A 23 22.31 14.76 -32.24
CA ILE A 23 21.95 14.86 -33.65
C ILE A 23 23.10 14.27 -34.47
N PRO A 24 22.86 13.26 -35.31
CA PRO A 24 23.91 12.64 -36.12
C PRO A 24 24.41 13.61 -37.20
N PRO A 25 25.61 13.38 -37.75
CA PRO A 25 26.14 14.19 -38.83
C PRO A 25 25.34 14.01 -40.13
N GLU A 26 25.09 15.10 -40.83
CA GLU A 26 24.46 15.08 -42.15
C GLU A 26 25.52 15.16 -43.25
N TYR A 27 25.29 14.42 -44.34
CA TYR A 27 26.19 14.35 -45.49
C TYR A 27 25.46 14.76 -46.77
N ASP A 28 26.18 15.36 -47.71
CA ASP A 28 25.68 15.62 -49.06
C ASP A 28 25.68 14.33 -49.92
N GLU A 29 25.14 14.43 -51.14
CA GLU A 29 25.08 13.30 -52.08
C GLU A 29 26.47 12.80 -52.52
N GLU A 30 27.52 13.60 -52.31
CA GLU A 30 28.92 13.27 -52.62
C GLU A 30 29.66 12.67 -51.40
N GLY A 31 29.01 12.63 -50.23
CA GLY A 31 29.55 12.08 -48.98
C GLY A 31 30.39 13.05 -48.16
N ASN A 32 30.35 14.36 -48.44
CA ASN A 32 30.99 15.38 -47.60
C ASN A 32 30.07 15.78 -46.44
N ILE A 33 30.67 16.13 -45.30
CA ILE A 33 29.94 16.53 -44.09
C ILE A 33 29.31 17.91 -44.31
N ILE A 34 27.98 17.97 -44.21
CA ILE A 34 27.18 19.20 -44.17
C ILE A 34 27.10 19.71 -42.73
N SER A 35 26.86 18.81 -41.77
CA SER A 35 26.77 19.12 -40.34
C SER A 35 27.46 18.05 -39.51
N GLU A 36 28.24 18.46 -38.51
CA GLU A 36 28.88 17.54 -37.57
C GLU A 36 27.89 17.05 -36.50
N GLU A 37 28.22 15.92 -35.89
CA GLU A 37 27.51 15.43 -34.71
C GLU A 37 27.54 16.50 -33.61
N HIS A 38 26.37 16.83 -33.06
CA HIS A 38 26.27 17.79 -31.97
C HIS A 38 25.11 17.46 -31.04
N GLU A 39 25.15 18.00 -29.83
CA GLU A 39 24.08 17.87 -28.85
C GLU A 39 23.15 19.09 -28.93
N GLU A 40 21.85 18.84 -28.97
CA GLU A 40 20.82 19.88 -28.88
C GLU A 40 19.98 19.69 -27.60
N THR A 41 19.86 20.75 -26.80
CA THR A 41 18.98 20.77 -25.62
C THR A 41 17.55 21.06 -26.04
N ARG A 42 16.62 20.16 -25.69
CA ARG A 42 15.19 20.32 -25.94
C ARG A 42 14.40 20.24 -24.63
N THR A 43 13.25 20.89 -24.61
CA THR A 43 12.33 20.88 -23.46
C THR A 43 11.14 19.98 -23.74
N ARG A 44 10.74 19.14 -22.77
CA ARG A 44 9.48 18.39 -22.82
C ARG A 44 8.69 18.57 -21.52
N GLU A 45 7.37 18.52 -21.62
CA GLU A 45 6.50 18.48 -20.44
C GLU A 45 6.29 17.03 -20.01
N VAL A 46 6.58 16.75 -18.74
CA VAL A 46 6.45 15.43 -18.13
C VAL A 46 5.37 15.49 -17.05
N PRO A 47 4.38 14.58 -17.06
CA PRO A 47 3.35 14.55 -16.02
C PRO A 47 3.96 14.17 -14.67
N VAL A 48 3.62 14.92 -13.62
CA VAL A 48 3.93 14.58 -12.24
C VAL A 48 2.74 13.83 -11.67
N MET A 49 2.98 12.60 -11.23
CA MET A 49 1.97 11.73 -10.64
C MET A 49 2.03 11.81 -9.12
N GLY A 50 0.88 11.89 -8.45
CA GLY A 50 0.80 12.02 -7.00
C GLY A 50 -0.45 11.38 -6.41
N MET A 51 -0.41 11.12 -5.11
CA MET A 51 -1.56 10.62 -4.35
C MET A 51 -2.50 11.77 -4.01
N VAL A 52 -3.78 11.63 -4.38
CA VAL A 52 -4.86 12.56 -4.06
C VAL A 52 -5.92 11.82 -3.25
N TYR A 53 -6.37 12.42 -2.15
CA TYR A 53 -7.41 11.85 -1.31
C TYR A 53 -8.77 12.44 -1.69
N ARG A 54 -9.72 11.60 -2.11
CA ARG A 54 -11.13 12.00 -2.26
C ARG A 54 -12.00 11.32 -1.23
N ASP A 55 -13.10 11.96 -0.88
CA ASP A 55 -14.11 11.33 -0.01
C ASP A 55 -14.76 10.15 -0.74
N MET A 56 -14.96 9.04 -0.01
CA MET A 56 -15.64 7.86 -0.55
C MET A 56 -17.12 8.13 -0.77
N THR A 57 -17.69 7.52 -1.80
CA THR A 57 -19.14 7.51 -2.03
C THR A 57 -19.86 6.56 -1.06
N ALA A 58 -21.17 6.73 -0.89
CA ALA A 58 -21.96 5.87 -0.02
C ALA A 58 -21.92 4.38 -0.43
N GLU A 59 -21.80 4.10 -1.73
CA GLU A 59 -21.66 2.74 -2.25
C GLU A 59 -20.29 2.13 -1.89
N GLU A 60 -19.20 2.88 -2.09
CA GLU A 60 -17.84 2.46 -1.70
C GLU A 60 -17.75 2.20 -0.18
N ILE A 61 -18.43 3.01 0.64
CA ILE A 61 -18.49 2.80 2.10
C ILE A 61 -19.27 1.52 2.43
N SER A 62 -20.44 1.30 1.81
CA SER A 62 -21.25 0.11 2.05
C SER A 62 -20.51 -1.19 1.69
N GLU A 63 -19.76 -1.19 0.58
CA GLU A 63 -18.95 -2.35 0.18
C GLU A 63 -17.78 -2.57 1.16
N ALA A 64 -17.14 -1.51 1.63
CA ALA A 64 -16.07 -1.61 2.63
C ALA A 64 -16.58 -2.15 3.98
N GLU A 65 -17.75 -1.69 4.44
CA GLU A 65 -18.39 -2.18 5.66
C GLU A 65 -18.80 -3.66 5.54
N LYS A 66 -19.33 -4.05 4.38
CA LYS A 66 -19.66 -5.45 4.12
C LYS A 66 -18.41 -6.33 4.14
N LEU A 67 -17.34 -5.89 3.48
CA LEU A 67 -16.09 -6.64 3.43
C LEU A 67 -15.45 -6.75 4.83
N GLN A 68 -15.56 -5.71 5.66
CA GLN A 68 -15.14 -5.74 7.06
C GLN A 68 -15.98 -6.73 7.89
N ALA A 69 -17.29 -6.80 7.67
CA ALA A 69 -18.17 -7.75 8.35
C ALA A 69 -17.91 -9.21 7.95
N GLU A 70 -17.37 -9.43 6.74
CA GLU A 70 -16.97 -10.76 6.24
C GLU A 70 -15.52 -11.13 6.62
N MET A 71 -14.75 -10.23 7.25
CA MET A 71 -13.42 -10.56 7.74
C MET A 71 -13.52 -11.59 8.88
N PRO A 72 -12.74 -12.69 8.84
CA PRO A 72 -12.71 -13.64 9.92
C PRO A 72 -12.22 -12.97 11.20
N GLU A 73 -12.74 -13.42 12.35
CA GLU A 73 -12.21 -13.00 13.64
C GLU A 73 -10.70 -13.32 13.70
N PRO A 74 -9.89 -12.43 14.30
CA PRO A 74 -8.46 -12.69 14.44
C PRO A 74 -8.27 -13.97 15.25
N GLU A 75 -7.44 -14.88 14.74
CA GLU A 75 -7.07 -16.08 15.49
C GLU A 75 -6.33 -15.66 16.78
N PRO A 76 -6.59 -16.32 17.92
CA PRO A 76 -5.93 -15.99 19.16
C PRO A 76 -4.42 -16.21 19.03
N THR A 77 -3.65 -15.26 19.55
CA THR A 77 -2.19 -15.34 19.56
C THR A 77 -1.70 -16.53 20.39
N PRO A 78 -0.47 -17.03 20.17
CA PRO A 78 0.09 -18.09 21.00
C PRO A 78 0.09 -17.79 22.51
N GLU A 79 0.25 -16.52 22.89
CA GLU A 79 0.22 -16.07 24.29
C GLU A 79 -1.19 -16.16 24.87
N GLU A 80 -2.20 -15.65 24.18
CA GLU A 80 -3.62 -15.75 24.60
C GLU A 80 -4.08 -17.21 24.70
N ARG A 81 -3.59 -18.06 23.79
CA ARG A 81 -3.81 -19.51 23.84
C ARG A 81 -3.18 -20.16 25.07
N LEU A 82 -2.00 -19.71 25.47
CA LEU A 82 -1.31 -20.23 26.64
C LEU A 82 -2.00 -19.77 27.94
N ASP A 83 -2.38 -18.50 28.03
CA ASP A 83 -3.08 -17.91 29.18
C ASP A 83 -4.44 -18.61 29.43
N THR A 84 -5.17 -18.90 28.36
CA THR A 84 -6.42 -19.69 28.43
C THR A 84 -6.15 -21.11 28.93
N LEU A 85 -5.05 -21.74 28.50
CA LEU A 85 -4.69 -23.09 28.91
C LEU A 85 -4.25 -23.15 30.38
N GLU A 86 -3.50 -22.15 30.84
CA GLU A 86 -3.07 -21.99 32.23
C GLU A 86 -4.28 -21.79 33.14
N THR A 87 -5.15 -20.83 32.82
CA THR A 87 -6.39 -20.58 33.55
C THR A 87 -7.27 -21.84 33.65
N THR A 88 -7.45 -22.54 32.53
CA THR A 88 -8.24 -23.79 32.51
C THR A 88 -7.60 -24.88 33.36
N THR A 89 -6.26 -24.95 33.36
CA THR A 89 -5.52 -25.94 34.16
C THR A 89 -5.64 -25.63 35.65
N ASP A 90 -5.54 -24.36 36.04
CA ASP A 90 -5.72 -23.91 37.42
C ASP A 90 -7.12 -24.24 37.95
N ASP A 91 -8.17 -23.98 37.15
CA ASP A 91 -9.54 -24.34 37.51
C ASP A 91 -9.70 -25.85 37.72
N VAL A 92 -9.08 -26.67 36.87
CA VAL A 92 -9.09 -28.13 37.02
C VAL A 92 -8.36 -28.57 38.28
N VAL A 93 -7.21 -27.97 38.58
CA VAL A 93 -6.45 -28.26 39.81
C VAL A 93 -7.28 -27.92 41.05
N LEU A 94 -7.99 -26.79 41.05
CA LEU A 94 -8.88 -26.41 42.15
C LEU A 94 -10.03 -27.40 42.33
N MET A 95 -10.70 -27.79 41.25
CA MET A 95 -11.78 -28.80 41.30
C MET A 95 -11.28 -30.15 41.82
N LEU A 96 -10.08 -30.58 41.43
CA LEU A 96 -9.47 -31.81 41.92
C LEU A 96 -9.09 -31.70 43.40
N ALA A 97 -8.61 -30.54 43.84
CA ALA A 97 -8.30 -30.28 45.24
C ALA A 97 -9.56 -30.31 46.12
N GLU A 98 -10.69 -29.78 45.65
CA GLU A 98 -11.98 -29.89 46.34
C GLU A 98 -12.48 -31.34 46.42
N LEU A 99 -12.32 -32.12 45.34
CA LEU A 99 -12.74 -33.53 45.30
C LEU A 99 -11.89 -34.43 46.22
N ILE A 100 -10.58 -34.16 46.32
CA ILE A 100 -9.63 -34.97 47.09
C ILE A 100 -9.51 -34.47 48.55
N GLY A 101 -9.70 -33.17 48.77
CA GLY A 101 -9.49 -32.48 50.04
C GLY A 101 -10.69 -32.50 50.99
N GLY A 102 -11.65 -33.41 50.80
CA GLY A 102 -12.90 -33.52 51.56
C GLY A 102 -12.77 -33.17 53.04
N GLU A 103 -13.70 -32.34 53.52
CA GLU A 103 -13.83 -31.87 54.91
C GLU A 103 -13.40 -32.91 55.95
N LYS A 104 -12.49 -32.50 56.84
CA LYS A 104 -12.41 -33.04 58.20
C LYS A 104 -13.29 -32.23 59.12
#